data_AF-A0A524D855-F1
#
_entry.id   AF-A0A524D855-F1
#
_cell.length_a   1.000
_cell.length_b   1.000
_cell.length_c   1.000
_cell.angle_alpha   90.00
_cell.angle_beta   90.00
_cell.angle_gamma   90.00
#
_symmetry.space_group_name_H-M   'P 1'
#
loop_
_entity.id
_entity.type
_entity.pdbx_description
1 polymer ?
#
loop_
_entity_poly.entity_id
_entity_poly.type
_entity_poly.pdbx_seq_one_letter_code
_entity_poly.pdbx_strand_id
1 'polypeptide(L)'
;MVPSWISFIVIIGLILLFSKYELSITLTLGAILFALLAQVDLFNSFLNVITDPSILLLMVAVSLIPILGGIMEESGLMLELVEKLNVSKRISLIVSPAIFGLLPVAGGALMSAPLVDEIGTDVEPKRKV
;
A
#
# COMPACT_ATOMS: atom_id res chain seq x y z
N MET A 1 -16.30 -32.63 -1.32
CA MET A 1 -16.03 -31.28 -1.88
C MET A 1 -16.13 -30.31 -0.73
N VAL A 2 -15.06 -29.57 -0.44
CA VAL A 2 -15.13 -28.47 0.54
C VAL A 2 -15.80 -27.30 -0.17
N PRO A 3 -16.85 -26.67 0.39
CA PRO A 3 -17.44 -25.48 -0.20
C PRO A 3 -16.40 -24.38 -0.40
N SER A 4 -16.38 -23.73 -1.57
CA SER A 4 -15.34 -22.76 -1.95
C SER A 4 -15.22 -21.59 -0.96
N TRP A 5 -16.32 -21.20 -0.31
CA TRP A 5 -16.33 -20.16 0.72
C TRP A 5 -15.60 -20.58 2.01
N ILE A 6 -15.64 -21.87 2.38
CA ILE A 6 -14.88 -22.40 3.51
C ILE A 6 -13.39 -22.42 3.17
N SER A 7 -13.04 -22.91 1.99
CA SER A 7 -11.65 -22.88 1.50
C SER A 7 -11.09 -21.46 1.49
N PHE A 8 -11.90 -20.49 1.05
CA PHE A 8 -11.53 -19.07 1.03
C PHE A 8 -11.22 -18.52 2.42
N ILE A 9 -12.10 -18.76 3.41
CA ILE A 9 -11.90 -18.29 4.79
C ILE A 9 -10.64 -18.92 5.40
N VAL A 10 -10.45 -20.23 5.20
CA VAL A 10 -9.28 -20.96 5.71
C VAL A 10 -7.99 -20.37 5.14
N ILE A 11 -7.97 -20.07 3.85
CA ILE A 11 -6.77 -19.56 3.17
C ILE A 11 -6.49 -18.10 3.51
N ILE A 12 -7.52 -17.26 3.63
CA ILE A 12 -7.34 -15.90 4.18
C ILE A 12 -6.76 -15.98 5.60
N GLY A 13 -7.29 -16.85 6.45
CA GLY A 13 -6.75 -17.06 7.79
C GLY A 13 -5.29 -17.47 7.76
N LEU A 14 -4.92 -18.38 6.85
CA LEU A 14 -3.54 -18.82 6.66
C LEU A 14 -2.63 -17.68 6.19
N ILE A 15 -3.05 -16.92 5.17
CA ILE A 15 -2.29 -15.78 4.64
C ILE A 15 -2.06 -14.75 5.74
N LEU A 16 -3.08 -14.41 6.54
CA LEU A 16 -2.95 -13.45 7.63
C LEU A 16 -2.00 -13.95 8.73
N LEU A 17 -2.03 -15.25 9.04
CA LEU A 17 -1.13 -15.86 10.03
C LEU A 17 0.34 -15.79 9.58
N PHE A 18 0.58 -16.04 8.29
CA PHE A 18 1.91 -16.05 7.68
C PHE A 18 2.33 -14.69 7.08
N SER A 19 1.50 -13.65 7.21
CA SER A 19 1.78 -12.30 6.67
C SER A 19 3.04 -11.64 7.25
N LYS A 20 3.65 -12.23 8.28
CA LYS A 20 4.95 -11.80 8.82
C LYS A 20 6.14 -12.18 7.92
N TYR A 21 5.96 -13.11 6.98
CA TYR A 21 6.94 -13.49 5.96
C TYR A 21 6.78 -12.62 4.70
N GLU A 22 7.60 -12.87 3.68
CA GLU A 22 7.46 -12.21 2.38
C GLU A 22 6.03 -12.39 1.83
N LEU A 23 5.34 -11.26 1.69
CA LEU A 23 3.93 -11.23 1.29
C LEU A 23 3.73 -11.88 -0.08
N SER A 24 4.66 -11.66 -1.02
CA SER A 24 4.64 -12.25 -2.36
C SER A 24 4.62 -13.78 -2.33
N ILE A 25 5.47 -14.39 -1.49
CA ILE A 25 5.54 -15.86 -1.32
C ILE A 25 4.26 -16.36 -0.68
N THR A 26 3.81 -15.69 0.38
CA THR A 26 2.62 -16.08 1.14
C THR A 26 1.36 -16.06 0.28
N LEU A 27 1.17 -15.02 -0.53
CA LEU A 27 0.06 -14.90 -1.45
C LEU A 27 0.11 -15.94 -2.56
N THR A 28 1.30 -16.20 -3.12
CA THR A 28 1.47 -17.20 -4.18
C THR A 28 1.13 -18.61 -3.68
N LEU A 29 1.67 -19.00 -2.52
CA LEU A 29 1.36 -20.28 -1.90
C LEU A 29 -0.12 -20.39 -1.51
N GLY A 30 -0.71 -19.31 -0.98
CA GLY A 30 -2.12 -19.24 -0.66
C GLY A 30 -3.02 -19.45 -1.88
N ALA A 31 -2.68 -18.84 -3.02
CA ALA A 31 -3.42 -19.01 -4.28
C ALA A 31 -3.32 -20.45 -4.83
N ILE A 32 -2.13 -21.06 -4.78
CA ILE A 32 -1.93 -22.46 -5.19
C ILE A 32 -2.75 -23.41 -4.31
N LEU A 33 -2.69 -23.22 -2.98
CA LEU A 33 -3.50 -23.98 -2.03
C LEU A 33 -4.99 -23.78 -2.29
N PHE A 34 -5.43 -22.55 -2.57
CA PHE A 34 -6.83 -22.26 -2.91
C PHE A 34 -7.31 -23.04 -4.12
N ALA A 35 -6.54 -23.01 -5.20
CA ALA A 35 -6.91 -23.72 -6.41
C ALA A 35 -6.98 -25.24 -6.18
N LEU A 36 -6.07 -25.80 -5.37
CA LEU A 36 -6.09 -27.22 -4.98
C LEU A 36 -7.33 -27.57 -4.14
N LEU A 37 -7.66 -26.78 -3.12
CA LEU A 37 -8.81 -27.05 -2.24
C LEU A 37 -10.16 -26.81 -2.94
N ALA A 38 -10.23 -25.81 -3.83
CA ALA A 38 -11.43 -25.44 -4.57
C ALA A 38 -11.56 -26.18 -5.92
N GLN A 39 -10.59 -27.03 -6.28
CA GLN A 39 -10.53 -27.78 -7.55
C GLN A 39 -10.65 -26.86 -8.79
N VAL A 40 -10.00 -25.70 -8.73
CA VAL A 40 -9.96 -24.72 -9.81
C VAL A 40 -8.80 -25.03 -10.74
N ASP A 41 -9.02 -24.86 -12.05
CA ASP A 41 -7.95 -24.95 -13.04
C ASP A 41 -7.01 -23.76 -12.92
N LEU A 42 -5.83 -24.03 -12.33
CA LEU A 42 -4.76 -23.06 -12.12
C LEU A 42 -4.27 -22.43 -13.43
N PHE A 43 -4.12 -23.23 -14.48
CA PHE A 43 -3.51 -22.77 -15.72
C PHE A 43 -4.45 -21.83 -16.47
N ASN A 44 -5.71 -22.23 -16.64
CA ASN A 44 -6.71 -21.40 -17.28
C ASN A 44 -7.01 -20.14 -16.48
N SER A 45 -7.07 -20.23 -15.14
CA SER A 45 -7.28 -19.05 -14.28
C SER A 45 -6.10 -18.08 -14.37
N PHE A 46 -4.87 -18.58 -14.37
CA PHE A 46 -3.67 -17.75 -14.53
C PHE A 46 -3.67 -17.02 -15.88
N LEU A 47 -3.96 -17.74 -16.97
CA LEU A 47 -4.06 -17.14 -18.30
C LEU A 47 -5.15 -16.06 -18.36
N ASN A 48 -6.32 -16.32 -17.79
CA ASN A 48 -7.40 -15.33 -17.74
C ASN A 48 -6.96 -14.07 -16.98
N VAL A 49 -6.25 -14.22 -15.86
CA VAL A 49 -5.78 -13.08 -15.05
C VAL A 49 -4.73 -12.25 -15.79
N ILE A 50 -3.77 -12.86 -16.47
CA ILE A 50 -2.70 -12.13 -17.17
C ILE A 50 -3.13 -11.55 -18.52
N THR A 51 -4.25 -12.01 -19.08
CA THR A 51 -4.80 -11.50 -20.35
C THR A 51 -5.95 -10.53 -20.16
N ASP A 52 -6.50 -10.41 -18.94
CA ASP A 52 -7.55 -9.44 -18.63
C ASP A 52 -6.99 -8.01 -18.69
N PRO A 53 -7.45 -7.17 -19.64
CA PRO A 53 -6.95 -5.81 -19.78
C PRO A 53 -7.19 -4.95 -18.55
N SER A 54 -8.25 -5.20 -17.79
CA SER A 54 -8.61 -4.45 -16.57
C SER A 54 -7.63 -4.76 -15.44
N ILE A 55 -7.25 -6.03 -15.30
CA ILE A 55 -6.25 -6.45 -14.30
C ILE A 55 -4.88 -5.90 -14.66
N LEU A 56 -4.49 -5.97 -15.93
CA LEU A 56 -3.23 -5.39 -16.41
C LEU A 56 -3.19 -3.87 -16.21
N LEU A 57 -4.28 -3.18 -16.54
CA LEU A 57 -4.40 -1.73 -16.33
C LEU A 57 -4.29 -1.39 -14.84
N LEU A 58 -4.93 -2.17 -13.97
CA LEU A 58 -4.83 -1.99 -12.53
C LEU A 58 -3.40 -2.20 -12.03
N MET A 59 -2.71 -3.25 -12.51
CA MET A 59 -1.31 -3.52 -12.16
C MET A 59 -0.38 -2.36 -12.54
N VAL A 60 -0.55 -1.81 -13.74
CA VAL A 60 0.21 -0.65 -14.21
C VAL A 60 -0.14 0.60 -13.42
N ALA A 61 -1.43 0.86 -13.17
CA ALA A 61 -1.86 2.03 -12.40
C ALA A 61 -1.27 1.99 -10.97
N VAL A 62 -1.37 0.84 -10.29
CA VAL A 62 -0.87 0.68 -8.93
C VAL A 62 0.66 0.76 -8.87
N SER A 63 1.38 0.29 -9.89
CA SER A 63 2.85 0.41 -9.94
C SER A 63 3.34 1.83 -10.25
N LEU A 64 2.52 2.63 -10.95
CA LEU A 64 2.86 4.01 -11.30
C LEU A 64 2.68 4.98 -10.14
N ILE A 65 1.75 4.73 -9.20
CA ILE A 65 1.53 5.58 -8.02
C ILE A 65 2.83 5.77 -7.18
N PRO A 66 3.58 4.72 -6.80
CA PRO A 66 4.87 4.86 -6.11
C PRO A 66 5.89 5.68 -6.90
N ILE A 67 5.97 5.44 -8.22
CA ILE A 67 6.93 6.11 -9.11
C ILE A 67 6.63 7.60 -9.16
N LEU A 68 5.36 7.96 -9.34
CA LEU A 68 4.90 9.35 -9.28
C LEU A 68 5.24 9.98 -7.94
N GLY A 69 4.99 9.26 -6.84
CA GLY A 69 5.40 9.69 -5.51
C GLY A 69 6.90 10.02 -5.47
N GLY A 70 7.77 9.08 -5.86
CA GLY A 70 9.22 9.28 -5.83
C GLY A 70 9.68 10.49 -6.65
N ILE A 71 9.07 10.72 -7.82
CA ILE A 71 9.36 11.90 -8.64
C ILE A 71 8.94 13.19 -7.91
N MET A 72 7.78 13.21 -7.25
CA MET A 72 7.32 14.37 -6.48
C MET A 72 8.19 14.66 -5.25
N GLU A 73 8.79 13.62 -4.66
CA GLU A 73 9.75 13.74 -3.57
C GLU A 73 11.07 14.36 -4.06
N GLU A 74 11.68 13.77 -5.10
CA GLU A 74 12.98 14.20 -5.64
C GLU A 74 12.92 15.62 -6.23
N SER A 75 11.78 16.02 -6.78
CA SER A 75 11.56 17.37 -7.32
C SER A 75 11.20 18.42 -6.26
N GLY A 76 11.01 18.04 -5.00
CA GLY A 76 10.56 18.94 -3.93
C GLY A 76 9.09 19.39 -4.05
N LEU A 77 8.35 18.89 -5.05
CA LEU A 77 6.95 19.24 -5.29
C LEU A 77 6.03 18.83 -4.12
N MET A 78 6.38 17.77 -3.39
CA MET A 78 5.62 17.37 -2.20
C MET A 78 5.66 18.44 -1.10
N LEU A 79 6.84 19.02 -0.82
CA LEU A 79 7.01 20.06 0.19
C LEU A 79 6.29 21.34 -0.25
N GLU A 80 6.45 21.75 -1.51
CA GLU A 80 5.79 22.92 -2.07
C GLU A 80 4.25 22.82 -1.98
N LEU A 81 3.69 21.63 -2.22
CA LEU A 81 2.25 21.36 -2.07
C LEU A 81 1.77 21.61 -0.64
N VAL A 82 2.56 21.16 0.34
CA VAL A 82 2.24 21.28 1.77
C VAL A 82 2.38 22.72 2.25
N GLU A 83 3.41 23.44 1.81
CA GLU A 83 3.60 24.87 2.13
C GLU A 83 2.48 25.74 1.56
N LYS A 84 2.04 25.45 0.32
CA LYS A 84 0.96 26.20 -0.34
C LYS A 84 -0.44 25.92 0.20
N LEU A 85 -0.62 24.89 1.01
CA LEU A 85 -1.94 24.53 1.58
C LEU A 85 -2.48 25.55 2.61
N ASN A 86 -1.77 26.64 2.91
CA ASN A 86 -2.21 27.74 3.82
C ASN A 86 -2.77 27.26 5.18
N VAL A 87 -2.35 26.07 5.62
CA VAL A 87 -2.74 25.47 6.89
C VAL A 87 -1.71 25.80 7.95
N SER A 88 -2.15 26.00 9.19
CA SER A 88 -1.22 26.23 10.31
C SER A 88 -0.20 25.09 10.41
N LYS A 89 1.06 25.39 10.79
CA LYS A 89 2.15 24.40 10.89
C LYS A 89 1.75 23.13 11.67
N ARG A 90 0.93 23.30 12.71
CA ARG A 90 0.37 22.19 13.51
C ARG A 90 -0.61 21.30 12.73
N ILE A 91 -1.43 21.89 11.86
CA ILE A 91 -2.37 21.16 11.01
C ILE A 91 -1.61 20.48 9.87
N SER A 92 -0.62 21.15 9.29
CA SER A 92 0.25 20.58 8.26
C SER A 92 0.92 19.27 8.73
N LEU A 93 1.50 19.26 9.94
CA LEU A 93 2.07 18.06 10.56
C LEU A 93 1.11 16.87 10.73
N ILE A 94 -0.21 17.13 10.83
CA ILE A 94 -1.23 16.09 10.98
C ILE A 94 -1.78 15.67 9.62
N VAL A 95 -1.92 16.63 8.70
CA VAL A 95 -2.51 16.42 7.37
C VAL A 95 -1.54 15.73 6.43
N SER A 96 -0.24 16.01 6.50
CA SER A 96 0.76 15.38 5.62
C SER A 96 0.75 13.84 5.77
N PRO A 97 0.88 13.26 6.97
CA PRO A 97 0.78 11.79 7.12
C PRO A 97 -0.59 11.24 6.73
N ALA A 98 -1.67 12.00 6.86
CA ALA A 98 -3.01 11.56 6.49
C ALA A 98 -3.20 11.52 4.96
N ILE A 99 -2.78 12.56 4.22
CA ILE A 99 -2.86 12.60 2.76
C ILE A 99 -1.92 11.54 2.16
N PHE A 100 -0.68 11.47 2.65
CA PHE A 100 0.29 10.52 2.13
C PHE A 100 0.05 9.09 2.61
N GLY A 101 -0.53 8.89 3.80
CA GLY A 101 -0.96 7.59 4.31
C GLY A 101 -2.22 7.04 3.63
N LEU A 102 -3.01 7.88 2.97
CA LEU A 102 -4.11 7.47 2.09
C LEU A 102 -3.62 7.00 0.71
N LEU A 103 -2.35 7.26 0.35
CA LEU A 103 -1.78 6.69 -0.86
C LEU A 103 -1.57 5.18 -0.62
N PRO A 104 -2.01 4.30 -1.54
CA PRO A 104 -2.02 2.84 -1.37
C PRO A 104 -0.64 2.16 -1.30
N VAL A 105 0.43 2.93 -1.11
CA VAL A 105 1.81 2.48 -1.24
C VAL A 105 2.53 2.65 0.09
N ALA A 106 3.48 1.75 0.39
CA ALA A 106 4.48 1.90 1.46
C ALA A 106 5.21 3.26 1.48
N GLY A 107 5.05 4.07 0.43
CA GLY A 107 5.43 5.48 0.36
C GLY A 107 4.82 6.36 1.45
N GLY A 108 3.66 6.03 2.04
CA GLY A 108 3.05 6.89 3.06
C GLY A 108 3.99 7.20 4.24
N ALA A 109 4.80 6.23 4.70
CA ALA A 109 5.79 6.43 5.77
C ALA A 109 7.11 7.03 5.25
N LEU A 110 7.57 6.61 4.07
CA LEU A 110 8.78 7.14 3.42
C LEU A 110 8.63 8.62 3.07
N MET A 111 7.48 9.02 2.57
CA MET A 111 7.13 10.38 2.19
C MET A 111 6.78 11.26 3.39
N SER A 112 6.07 10.73 4.38
CA SER A 112 5.66 11.54 5.54
C SER A 112 6.77 11.77 6.56
N ALA A 113 7.76 10.88 6.67
CA ALA A 113 8.88 11.03 7.59
C ALA A 113 9.71 12.31 7.36
N PRO A 114 10.24 12.61 6.15
CA PRO A 114 11.00 13.85 5.91
C PRO A 114 10.15 15.11 6.10
N LEU A 115 8.87 15.06 5.69
CA LEU A 115 7.90 16.14 5.90
C LEU A 115 7.67 16.45 7.39
N VAL A 116 7.56 15.42 8.23
CA VAL A 116 7.41 15.58 9.69
C VAL A 116 8.70 16.05 10.33
N ASP A 117 9.86 15.58 9.89
CA ASP A 117 11.16 16.02 10.41
C ASP A 117 11.45 17.49 10.04
N GLU A 118 11.22 17.90 8.80
CA GLU A 118 11.44 19.30 8.38
C GLU A 118 10.48 20.27 9.08
N ILE A 119 9.18 19.97 9.13
CA ILE A 119 8.19 20.87 9.76
C ILE A 119 8.25 20.78 11.29
N GLY A 120 8.60 19.62 11.85
CA GLY A 120 8.65 19.36 13.28
C GLY A 120 9.80 20.04 14.01
N THR A 121 10.91 20.32 13.32
CA THR A 121 12.05 21.06 13.88
C THR A 121 11.71 22.52 14.25
N ASP A 122 10.70 23.11 13.59
CA ASP A 122 10.27 24.49 13.80
C ASP A 122 9.13 24.63 14.83
N VAL A 123 8.82 23.55 15.55
CA VAL A 123 7.83 23.51 16.62
C VAL A 123 8.54 23.17 17.93
N GLU A 124 8.84 24.19 18.74
CA GLU A 124 9.49 24.00 20.05
C GLU A 124 8.80 22.87 20.87
N PRO A 125 9.58 21.95 21.46
CA PRO A 125 9.02 20.94 22.32
C PRO A 125 8.53 21.63 23.60
N LYS A 126 7.23 21.93 23.67
CA LYS A 126 6.58 22.22 24.95
C LYS A 126 6.70 20.99 25.83
N ARG A 127 7.77 20.98 26.61
CA ARG A 127 8.09 20.09 27.72
C ARG A 127 6.82 19.73 28.46
N LYS A 128 6.39 18.47 28.33
CA LYS A 128 5.39 17.89 29.21
C LYS A 128 6.02 17.82 30.61
N VAL A 129 5.64 18.77 31.46
CA VAL A 129 5.68 18.64 32.93
C VAL A 129 4.57 17.71 33.37
#